data_AF-A0AAE0N0E2-F1
#
_entry.id   AF-A0AAE0N0E2-F1
#
_cell.length_a   1.000
_cell.length_b   1.000
_cell.length_c   1.000
_cell.angle_alpha   90.00
_cell.angle_beta   90.00
_cell.angle_gamma   90.00
#
_symmetry.space_group_name_H-M   'P 1'
#
loop_
_entity.id
_entity.type
_entity.pdbx_description
1 polymer ?
#
loop_
_entity_poly.entity_id
_entity_poly.type
_entity_poly.pdbx_seq_one_letter_code
_entity_poly.pdbx_strand_id
1 'polypeptide(L)'
;MPTNPNFAADYICLGQEGPTSNDKKLTFIAASALSLLCYEGKDEIPRILRTDDRFRVAWALKLLSDVWVIPNAVDSMMLQTASQRYPSPLLAWSDVLQTVFVGFQGTGNAADILSDINIGQSPEPNLGSRFHAGFYARAYQYTTLIEQLAKRYRVVVCGHSLGGAMATVTAYLVLGRDTDLQEMANAWEAPRNGLSVVTFGSPAAMVVEHHGSTAALQKRWAKNFHHVINPDDVVPFALGESPKWIEKFLAFATNAGLPVTLQFLLGMLKFWLNNLSSGSFTHYGCIYLVEMADQTTQCRQITALSQIPQSAPDISKLRQYHSMDHYAHCLSRTATGGSMAPSMEYATSMTVEEFRQHCWPLPGAIRECSGVVHDNRVTISLTIECRLVQFLLKKVVFKRNGKDVGVSGVEFALKADDHNQMLIKIHYDLGPGHTPAEYLAIIHSIRTGLYVYDMFGQTTQLPVNELRSQSLRYASVSGTFESLRLAMIIAFADQVAWVQKLKLDRDAGGGKDVDPAALTERAAQVADLVDNIVLSACPHLVVLRLQHAWEITRDLWPKPRNGEHSSLKAAELPLGAWLENLHSLHRLAEQGDLWYVESLRDWLRGLSPNSVPDSARVWQDK
;
A
#
# COMPACT_ATOMS: atom_id res chain seq x y z
N MET A 1 -47.22 -18.57 -2.25
CA MET A 1 -46.96 -18.11 -3.63
C MET A 1 -45.48 -18.31 -3.91
N PRO A 2 -45.06 -18.73 -5.12
CA PRO A 2 -43.65 -18.86 -5.43
C PRO A 2 -43.00 -17.47 -5.35
N THR A 3 -42.09 -17.29 -4.41
CA THR A 3 -41.31 -16.06 -4.24
C THR A 3 -40.16 -16.07 -5.24
N ASN A 4 -39.89 -14.93 -5.91
CA ASN A 4 -38.75 -14.78 -6.80
C ASN A 4 -37.46 -15.22 -6.08
N PRO A 5 -36.72 -16.22 -6.61
CA PRO A 5 -35.55 -16.79 -5.93
C PRO A 5 -34.42 -15.78 -5.69
N ASN A 6 -34.36 -14.70 -6.48
CA ASN A 6 -33.41 -13.59 -6.27
C ASN A 6 -33.71 -12.75 -5.02
N PHE A 7 -34.91 -12.88 -4.45
CA PHE A 7 -35.39 -12.07 -3.33
C PHE A 7 -36.00 -12.96 -2.25
N ALA A 8 -35.16 -13.81 -1.66
CA ALA A 8 -35.57 -14.66 -0.55
C ALA A 8 -36.08 -13.79 0.61
N ALA A 9 -37.30 -14.04 1.08
CA ALA A 9 -37.97 -13.19 2.07
C ALA A 9 -37.16 -13.01 3.37
N ASP A 10 -36.37 -14.02 3.77
CA ASP A 10 -35.51 -13.96 4.94
C ASP A 10 -34.30 -13.02 4.80
N TYR A 11 -33.91 -12.68 3.58
CA TYR A 11 -32.76 -11.85 3.25
C TYR A 11 -33.13 -10.40 2.95
N ILE A 12 -34.42 -10.13 2.66
CA ILE A 12 -34.89 -8.80 2.32
C ILE A 12 -35.40 -8.07 3.56
N CYS A 13 -34.92 -6.84 3.74
CA CYS A 13 -35.43 -5.92 4.74
C CYS A 13 -36.63 -5.16 4.17
N LEU A 14 -37.83 -5.60 4.54
CA LEU A 14 -39.08 -4.88 4.26
C LEU A 14 -39.23 -3.76 5.29
N GLY A 15 -38.96 -2.52 4.87
CA GLY A 15 -39.07 -1.36 5.76
C GLY A 15 -40.52 -0.95 5.99
N GLN A 16 -40.79 -0.26 7.11
CA GLN A 16 -41.89 0.70 7.18
C GLN A 16 -41.39 2.00 6.55
N GLU A 17 -42.12 2.57 5.59
CA GLU A 17 -41.80 3.89 5.01
C GLU A 17 -41.93 4.96 6.11
N GLY A 18 -40.86 5.18 6.88
CA GLY A 18 -40.66 6.44 7.58
C GLY A 18 -40.42 7.56 6.56
N PRO A 19 -40.62 8.85 6.92
CA PRO A 19 -40.28 9.96 6.05
C PRO A 19 -38.82 9.81 5.60
N THR A 20 -38.59 9.72 4.29
CA THR A 20 -37.24 9.57 3.74
C THR A 20 -36.46 10.84 4.08
N SER A 21 -35.47 10.73 4.97
CA SER A 21 -34.63 11.87 5.33
C SER A 21 -33.96 12.43 4.08
N ASN A 22 -33.79 13.76 4.04
CA ASN A 22 -33.05 14.40 2.94
C ASN A 22 -31.63 13.83 2.84
N ASP A 23 -31.00 13.53 3.98
CA ASP A 23 -29.65 12.95 4.03
C ASP A 23 -29.56 11.62 3.28
N LYS A 24 -30.59 10.77 3.38
CA LYS A 24 -30.64 9.51 2.62
C LYS A 24 -30.75 9.75 1.11
N LYS A 25 -31.61 10.69 0.69
CA LYS A 25 -31.76 11.04 -0.74
C LYS A 25 -30.46 11.59 -1.32
N LEU A 26 -29.85 12.54 -0.62
CA LEU A 26 -28.57 13.12 -0.98
C LEU A 26 -27.46 12.06 -1.02
N THR A 27 -27.46 11.11 -0.08
CA THR A 27 -26.54 9.97 -0.08
C THR A 27 -26.69 9.10 -1.33
N PHE A 28 -27.92 8.82 -1.77
CA PHE A 28 -28.16 8.01 -2.97
C PHE A 28 -27.69 8.74 -4.24
N ILE A 29 -27.92 10.05 -4.31
CA ILE A 29 -27.44 10.90 -5.41
C ILE A 29 -25.90 10.88 -5.44
N ALA A 30 -25.25 11.12 -4.30
CA ALA A 30 -23.79 11.10 -4.16
C ALA A 30 -23.18 9.74 -4.56
N ALA A 31 -23.76 8.64 -4.06
CA ALA A 31 -23.34 7.28 -4.39
C ALA A 31 -23.51 6.97 -5.88
N SER A 32 -24.59 7.44 -6.51
CA SER A 32 -24.81 7.26 -7.95
C SER A 32 -23.81 8.05 -8.78
N ALA A 33 -23.51 9.29 -8.40
CA ALA A 33 -22.50 10.11 -9.07
C ALA A 33 -21.09 9.47 -8.95
N LEU A 34 -20.70 9.01 -7.76
CA LEU A 34 -19.40 8.34 -7.61
C LEU A 34 -19.34 7.01 -8.38
N SER A 35 -20.42 6.22 -8.36
CA SER A 35 -20.50 4.96 -9.12
C SER A 35 -20.39 5.18 -10.63
N LEU A 36 -20.89 6.31 -11.14
CA LEU A 36 -20.73 6.72 -12.54
C LEU A 36 -19.29 7.18 -12.82
N LEU A 37 -18.68 7.99 -11.94
CA LEU A 37 -17.28 8.44 -12.06
C LEU A 37 -16.28 7.28 -12.13
N CYS A 38 -16.59 6.14 -11.51
CA CYS A 38 -15.74 4.95 -11.59
C CYS A 38 -15.47 4.48 -13.02
N TYR A 39 -16.29 4.87 -14.02
CA TYR A 39 -16.10 4.51 -15.43
C TYR A 39 -15.30 5.53 -16.24
N GLU A 40 -14.94 6.66 -15.64
CA GLU A 40 -14.23 7.75 -16.31
C GLU A 40 -12.71 7.56 -16.26
N GLY A 41 -11.99 8.27 -17.13
CA GLY A 41 -10.52 8.28 -17.13
C GLY A 41 -9.97 8.84 -15.81
N LYS A 42 -9.10 8.08 -15.14
CA LYS A 42 -8.55 8.41 -13.80
C LYS A 42 -7.96 9.81 -13.70
N ASP A 43 -7.24 10.26 -14.73
CA ASP A 43 -6.61 11.58 -14.76
C ASP A 43 -7.60 12.72 -15.07
N GLU A 44 -8.80 12.38 -15.54
CA GLU A 44 -9.84 13.34 -15.92
C GLU A 44 -10.90 13.56 -14.85
N ILE A 45 -10.93 12.73 -13.79
CA ILE A 45 -11.97 12.75 -12.75
C ILE A 45 -12.23 14.17 -12.19
N PRO A 46 -11.21 14.94 -11.74
CA PRO A 46 -11.45 16.28 -11.19
C PRO A 46 -12.05 17.26 -12.21
N ARG A 47 -11.71 17.08 -13.49
CA ARG A 47 -12.25 17.90 -14.59
C ARG A 47 -13.69 17.50 -14.88
N ILE A 48 -13.95 16.21 -15.10
CA ILE A 48 -15.25 15.66 -15.46
C ILE A 48 -16.30 15.99 -14.41
N LEU A 49 -15.98 15.81 -13.12
CA LEU A 49 -16.89 16.13 -12.01
C LEU A 49 -17.39 17.58 -12.05
N ARG A 50 -16.59 18.53 -12.57
CA ARG A 50 -16.92 19.96 -12.61
C ARG A 50 -17.55 20.40 -13.93
N THR A 51 -17.20 19.77 -15.04
CA THR A 51 -17.57 20.24 -16.38
C THR A 51 -18.69 19.45 -17.04
N ASP A 52 -18.90 18.20 -16.65
CA ASP A 52 -19.88 17.32 -17.29
C ASP A 52 -21.25 17.45 -16.60
N ASP A 53 -22.28 17.72 -17.41
CA ASP A 53 -23.65 17.91 -16.96
C ASP A 53 -24.21 16.71 -16.17
N ARG A 54 -23.70 15.49 -16.41
CA ARG A 54 -24.09 14.28 -15.68
C ARG A 54 -23.83 14.39 -14.17
N PHE A 55 -22.84 15.19 -13.76
CA PHE A 55 -22.48 15.38 -12.35
C PHE A 55 -22.95 16.71 -11.77
N ARG A 56 -23.65 17.54 -12.56
CA ARG A 56 -24.07 18.89 -12.17
C ARG A 56 -24.82 18.94 -10.85
N VAL A 57 -25.73 17.99 -10.61
CA VAL A 57 -26.50 17.94 -9.35
C VAL A 57 -25.61 17.64 -8.15
N ALA A 58 -24.74 16.62 -8.27
CA ALA A 58 -23.82 16.26 -7.20
C ALA A 58 -22.82 17.38 -6.89
N TRP A 59 -22.31 18.05 -7.91
CA TRP A 59 -21.42 19.20 -7.78
C TRP A 59 -22.12 20.43 -7.18
N ALA A 60 -23.29 20.82 -7.71
CA ALA A 60 -24.03 21.99 -7.23
C ALA A 60 -24.46 21.87 -5.77
N LEU A 61 -24.77 20.65 -5.32
CA LEU A 61 -25.12 20.34 -3.94
C LEU A 61 -23.89 20.00 -3.07
N LYS A 62 -22.67 20.11 -3.61
CA LYS A 62 -21.40 19.77 -2.92
C LYS A 62 -21.41 18.38 -2.26
N LEU A 63 -22.05 17.42 -2.93
CA LEU A 63 -22.17 16.05 -2.44
C LEU A 63 -20.87 15.27 -2.58
N LEU A 64 -20.05 15.61 -3.58
CA LEU A 64 -18.70 15.10 -3.79
C LEU A 64 -17.77 16.32 -3.83
N SER A 65 -17.25 16.72 -2.66
CA SER A 65 -16.35 17.87 -2.55
C SER A 65 -15.02 17.62 -3.23
N ASP A 66 -14.50 16.39 -3.09
CA ASP A 66 -13.31 15.94 -3.80
C ASP A 66 -13.28 14.41 -3.94
N VAL A 67 -12.53 13.93 -4.93
CA VAL A 67 -12.46 12.52 -5.33
C VAL A 67 -11.03 12.15 -5.67
N TRP A 68 -10.58 10.99 -5.17
CA TRP A 68 -9.23 10.47 -5.35
C TRP A 68 -9.26 9.01 -5.76
N VAL A 69 -8.29 8.61 -6.57
CA VAL A 69 -8.10 7.21 -6.95
C VAL A 69 -7.29 6.51 -5.87
N ILE A 70 -7.81 5.41 -5.32
CA ILE A 70 -7.11 4.58 -4.34
C ILE A 70 -6.04 3.76 -5.09
N PRO A 71 -4.74 3.94 -4.80
CA PRO A 71 -3.70 3.11 -5.38
C PRO A 71 -3.97 1.63 -5.11
N ASN A 72 -3.79 0.78 -6.13
CA ASN A 72 -3.80 -0.67 -5.90
C ASN A 72 -2.53 -1.02 -5.11
N ALA A 73 -2.68 -1.39 -3.85
CA ALA A 73 -1.56 -1.87 -3.02
C ALA A 73 -0.81 -3.03 -3.70
N VAL A 74 -1.52 -3.86 -4.48
CA VAL A 74 -0.97 -5.01 -5.21
C VAL A 74 -0.06 -4.61 -6.39
N ASP A 75 -0.36 -3.51 -7.10
CA ASP A 75 0.51 -2.99 -8.18
C ASP A 75 1.87 -2.50 -7.64
N SER A 76 1.95 -2.18 -6.34
CA SER A 76 3.17 -1.77 -5.66
C SER A 76 3.93 -2.93 -4.99
N MET A 77 3.29 -4.09 -4.81
CA MET A 77 3.80 -5.20 -3.98
C MET A 77 4.24 -6.44 -4.77
N MET A 78 3.85 -6.59 -6.04
CA MET A 78 4.24 -7.72 -6.87
C MET A 78 4.54 -7.28 -8.31
N LEU A 79 5.64 -7.78 -8.87
CA LEU A 79 5.90 -7.88 -10.31
C LEU A 79 4.87 -8.81 -10.96
N GLN A 80 3.58 -8.48 -10.90
CA GLN A 80 2.59 -9.13 -11.75
C GLN A 80 2.77 -8.60 -13.16
N THR A 81 2.81 -9.54 -14.12
CA THR A 81 2.70 -9.22 -15.55
C THR A 81 1.46 -8.37 -15.77
N ALA A 82 1.51 -7.46 -16.75
CA ALA A 82 0.50 -6.43 -17.02
C ALA A 82 -0.96 -6.92 -17.25
N SER A 83 -1.23 -8.22 -17.13
CA SER A 83 -2.49 -8.93 -17.36
C SER A 83 -3.37 -9.15 -16.11
N GLN A 84 -3.00 -8.64 -14.92
CA GLN A 84 -3.77 -8.84 -13.67
C GLN A 84 -4.10 -7.51 -12.95
N ARG A 85 -4.34 -6.41 -13.68
CA ARG A 85 -4.66 -5.11 -13.06
C ARG A 85 -6.15 -4.94 -12.82
N TYR A 86 -6.58 -5.16 -11.57
CA TYR A 86 -7.94 -4.80 -11.14
C TYR A 86 -8.15 -3.29 -11.16
N PRO A 87 -9.37 -2.80 -11.48
CA PRO A 87 -9.64 -1.37 -11.47
C PRO A 87 -9.56 -0.80 -10.05
N SER A 88 -8.87 0.33 -9.92
CA SER A 88 -8.69 1.04 -8.66
C SER A 88 -10.00 1.65 -8.17
N PRO A 89 -10.41 1.45 -6.91
CA PRO A 89 -11.56 2.12 -6.35
C PRO A 89 -11.37 3.64 -6.27
N LEU A 90 -12.48 4.36 -6.18
CA LEU A 90 -12.47 5.80 -5.89
C LEU A 90 -12.83 6.05 -4.43
N LEU A 91 -12.15 7.01 -3.81
CA LEU A 91 -12.48 7.58 -2.51
C LEU A 91 -13.02 8.99 -2.74
N ALA A 92 -14.13 9.35 -2.14
CA ALA A 92 -14.65 10.71 -2.18
C ALA A 92 -15.05 11.20 -0.79
N TRP A 93 -14.97 12.51 -0.59
CA TRP A 93 -15.42 13.18 0.62
C TRP A 93 -16.60 14.11 0.32
N SER A 94 -17.55 14.17 1.24
CA SER A 94 -18.69 15.07 1.20
C SER A 94 -18.67 16.02 2.38
N ASP A 95 -18.45 17.32 2.15
CA ASP A 95 -18.53 18.32 3.23
C ASP A 95 -19.98 18.48 3.73
N VAL A 96 -20.97 18.26 2.86
CA VAL A 96 -22.39 18.45 3.19
C VAL A 96 -22.92 17.27 4.00
N LEU A 97 -22.50 16.05 3.66
CA LEU A 97 -22.94 14.84 4.35
C LEU A 97 -21.97 14.38 5.45
N GLN A 98 -20.79 14.98 5.55
CA GLN A 98 -19.71 14.55 6.46
C GLN A 98 -19.46 13.05 6.35
N THR A 99 -19.37 12.56 5.12
CA THR A 99 -19.39 11.14 4.78
C THR A 99 -18.33 10.82 3.75
N VAL A 100 -17.62 9.73 3.98
CA VAL A 100 -16.69 9.13 3.03
C VAL A 100 -17.46 8.21 2.09
N PHE A 101 -17.26 8.35 0.79
CA PHE A 101 -17.78 7.44 -0.21
C PHE A 101 -16.64 6.62 -0.80
N VAL A 102 -16.84 5.31 -0.93
CA VAL A 102 -15.92 4.41 -1.62
C VAL A 102 -16.65 3.78 -2.79
N GLY A 103 -16.20 4.08 -4.01
CA GLY A 103 -16.79 3.60 -5.25
C GLY A 103 -15.98 2.47 -5.87
N PHE A 104 -16.62 1.32 -6.11
CA PHE A 104 -16.04 0.24 -6.88
C PHE A 104 -16.50 0.30 -8.34
N GLN A 105 -15.54 0.25 -9.27
CA GLN A 105 -15.85 0.11 -10.68
C GLN A 105 -16.39 -1.29 -10.97
N GLY A 106 -17.39 -1.36 -11.86
CA GLY A 106 -17.79 -2.63 -12.47
C GLY A 106 -16.80 -3.11 -13.54
N THR A 107 -17.26 -3.94 -14.46
CA THR A 107 -16.42 -4.48 -15.54
C THR A 107 -16.05 -3.40 -16.57
N GLY A 108 -14.85 -2.83 -16.48
CA GLY A 108 -14.32 -1.82 -17.42
C GLY A 108 -13.40 -2.37 -18.52
N ASN A 109 -12.65 -3.44 -18.26
CA ASN A 109 -11.82 -4.14 -19.25
C ASN A 109 -11.97 -5.65 -19.04
N ALA A 110 -12.24 -6.39 -20.11
CA ALA A 110 -12.86 -7.70 -20.01
C ALA A 110 -11.92 -8.89 -20.23
N ALA A 111 -10.71 -8.64 -20.75
CA ALA A 111 -9.70 -9.67 -20.97
C ALA A 111 -9.15 -10.22 -19.64
N ASP A 112 -8.87 -9.35 -18.67
CA ASP A 112 -8.26 -9.71 -17.37
C ASP A 112 -9.28 -10.35 -16.41
N ILE A 113 -10.57 -10.08 -16.64
CA ILE A 113 -11.63 -10.58 -15.78
C ILE A 113 -11.89 -12.05 -16.06
N LEU A 114 -11.85 -12.52 -17.31
CA LEU A 114 -12.16 -13.92 -17.66
C LEU A 114 -11.10 -14.93 -17.21
N SER A 115 -9.83 -14.53 -17.07
CA SER A 115 -8.72 -15.43 -16.73
C SER A 115 -8.67 -15.85 -15.26
N ASP A 116 -9.27 -15.07 -14.35
CA ASP A 116 -9.11 -15.24 -12.89
C ASP A 116 -10.41 -15.65 -12.14
N ILE A 117 -11.45 -16.10 -12.84
CA ILE A 117 -12.76 -16.35 -12.19
C ILE A 117 -12.79 -17.75 -11.58
N ASN A 118 -12.58 -17.79 -10.27
CA ASN A 118 -13.10 -18.89 -9.46
C ASN A 118 -14.62 -18.68 -9.30
N ILE A 119 -15.41 -19.59 -9.89
CA ILE A 119 -16.89 -19.56 -9.90
C ILE A 119 -17.48 -20.34 -8.72
N GLY A 120 -16.63 -20.89 -7.84
CA GLY A 120 -17.10 -21.60 -6.67
C GLY A 120 -17.91 -20.72 -5.73
N GLN A 121 -18.56 -21.35 -4.76
CA GLN A 121 -19.03 -20.64 -3.58
C GLN A 121 -17.86 -20.55 -2.60
N SER A 122 -17.57 -19.35 -2.13
CA SER A 122 -16.60 -19.15 -1.05
C SER A 122 -17.36 -19.10 0.27
N PRO A 123 -17.19 -20.09 1.17
CA PRO A 123 -17.73 -20.00 2.51
C PRO A 123 -16.94 -18.96 3.30
N GLU A 124 -17.66 -18.17 4.09
CA GLU A 124 -17.10 -17.41 5.20
C GLU A 124 -17.56 -18.10 6.49
N PRO A 125 -16.77 -19.04 7.05
CA PRO A 125 -17.20 -19.91 8.15
C PRO A 125 -17.63 -19.12 9.39
N ASN A 126 -16.96 -18.00 9.64
CA ASN A 126 -17.21 -17.15 10.80
C ASN A 126 -18.55 -16.40 10.72
N LEU A 127 -19.06 -16.17 9.50
CA LEU A 127 -20.31 -15.44 9.28
C LEU A 127 -21.46 -16.35 8.91
N GLY A 128 -21.20 -17.65 8.71
CA GLY A 128 -22.22 -18.57 8.26
C GLY A 128 -22.86 -18.09 6.97
N SER A 129 -22.06 -17.71 5.99
CA SER A 129 -22.59 -17.23 4.72
C SER A 129 -21.67 -17.65 3.60
N ARG A 130 -22.24 -18.00 2.46
CA ARG A 130 -21.49 -18.20 1.21
C ARG A 130 -21.72 -17.04 0.27
N PHE A 131 -20.64 -16.67 -0.40
CA PHE A 131 -20.62 -15.66 -1.44
C PHE A 131 -20.15 -16.28 -2.75
N HIS A 132 -20.41 -15.57 -3.84
CA HIS A 132 -19.75 -15.90 -5.08
C HIS A 132 -18.22 -15.72 -4.95
N ALA A 133 -17.42 -16.75 -5.24
CA ALA A 133 -15.96 -16.73 -5.02
C ALA A 133 -15.24 -15.60 -5.79
N GLY A 134 -15.63 -15.36 -7.06
CA GLY A 134 -15.08 -14.26 -7.85
C GLY A 134 -15.36 -12.86 -7.24
N PHE A 135 -16.55 -12.62 -6.70
CA PHE A 135 -16.86 -11.37 -6.00
C PHE A 135 -16.11 -11.30 -4.67
N TYR A 136 -16.09 -12.40 -3.92
CA TYR A 136 -15.39 -12.53 -2.65
C TYR A 136 -13.90 -12.23 -2.77
N ALA A 137 -13.20 -12.84 -3.73
CA ALA A 137 -11.76 -12.66 -3.93
C ALA A 137 -11.37 -11.20 -4.18
N ARG A 138 -12.20 -10.46 -4.96
CA ARG A 138 -11.99 -9.04 -5.24
C ARG A 138 -12.39 -8.16 -4.06
N ALA A 139 -13.52 -8.46 -3.42
CA ALA A 139 -14.04 -7.73 -2.28
C ALA A 139 -13.12 -7.81 -1.05
N TYR A 140 -12.50 -8.98 -0.83
CA TYR A 140 -11.68 -9.28 0.34
C TYR A 140 -10.50 -8.31 0.49
N GLN A 141 -9.88 -7.91 -0.63
CA GLN A 141 -8.71 -7.02 -0.66
C GLN A 141 -8.98 -5.64 -0.05
N TYR A 142 -10.23 -5.18 -0.08
CA TYR A 142 -10.63 -3.85 0.40
C TYR A 142 -11.30 -3.89 1.78
N THR A 143 -11.43 -5.05 2.40
CA THR A 143 -12.07 -5.19 3.73
C THR A 143 -11.38 -4.34 4.79
N THR A 144 -10.04 -4.35 4.86
CA THR A 144 -9.30 -3.53 5.82
C THR A 144 -9.44 -2.04 5.55
N LEU A 145 -9.52 -1.61 4.29
CA LEU A 145 -9.77 -0.20 3.95
C LEU A 145 -11.11 0.25 4.52
N ILE A 146 -12.19 -0.47 4.20
CA ILE A 146 -13.54 -0.12 4.63
C ILE A 146 -13.68 -0.21 6.15
N GLU A 147 -13.12 -1.23 6.79
CA GLU A 147 -13.09 -1.37 8.25
C GLU A 147 -12.46 -0.14 8.92
N GLN A 148 -11.28 0.28 8.46
CA GLN A 148 -10.54 1.39 9.06
C GLN A 148 -11.23 2.74 8.81
N LEU A 149 -11.87 2.93 7.65
CA LEU A 149 -12.69 4.10 7.39
C LEU A 149 -13.94 4.11 8.26
N ALA A 150 -14.66 2.98 8.36
CA ALA A 150 -15.92 2.88 9.12
C ALA A 150 -15.72 3.05 10.62
N LYS A 151 -14.54 2.70 11.16
CA LYS A 151 -14.18 3.00 12.55
C LYS A 151 -14.06 4.50 12.85
N ARG A 152 -13.77 5.31 11.83
CA ARG A 152 -13.42 6.74 11.98
C ARG A 152 -14.48 7.69 11.46
N TYR A 153 -15.21 7.27 10.44
CA TYR A 153 -16.12 8.11 9.67
C TYR A 153 -17.44 7.40 9.41
N ARG A 154 -18.42 8.18 8.98
CA ARG A 154 -19.53 7.65 8.19
C ARG A 154 -19.01 7.23 6.82
N VAL A 155 -19.32 6.02 6.39
CA VAL A 155 -18.86 5.43 5.14
C VAL A 155 -20.03 4.93 4.33
N VAL A 156 -20.04 5.27 3.05
CA VAL A 156 -20.94 4.71 2.05
C VAL A 156 -20.10 3.96 1.02
N VAL A 157 -20.26 2.65 0.97
CA VAL A 157 -19.65 1.82 -0.06
C VAL A 157 -20.63 1.67 -1.20
N CYS A 158 -20.21 1.98 -2.42
CA CYS A 158 -21.11 2.01 -3.57
C CYS A 158 -20.49 1.41 -4.83
N GLY A 159 -21.35 1.06 -5.77
CA GLY A 159 -20.92 0.53 -7.04
C GLY A 159 -22.08 0.11 -7.92
N HIS A 160 -21.77 -0.01 -9.20
CA HIS A 160 -22.69 -0.45 -10.25
C HIS A 160 -22.35 -1.86 -10.71
N SER A 161 -23.38 -2.68 -11.01
CA SER A 161 -23.19 -4.02 -11.57
C SER A 161 -22.22 -4.84 -10.70
N LEU A 162 -21.14 -5.39 -11.26
CA LEU A 162 -20.07 -6.08 -10.52
C LEU A 162 -19.51 -5.28 -9.33
N GLY A 163 -19.33 -3.95 -9.48
CA GLY A 163 -18.84 -3.10 -8.40
C GLY A 163 -19.81 -3.02 -7.23
N GLY A 164 -21.12 -3.12 -7.50
CA GLY A 164 -22.15 -3.23 -6.47
C GLY A 164 -22.05 -4.54 -5.70
N ALA A 165 -21.82 -5.66 -6.39
CA ALA A 165 -21.64 -6.96 -5.73
C ALA A 165 -20.39 -6.96 -4.84
N MET A 166 -19.30 -6.34 -5.29
CA MET A 166 -18.10 -6.12 -4.46
C MET A 166 -18.42 -5.28 -3.23
N ALA A 167 -19.14 -4.16 -3.39
CA ALA A 167 -19.54 -3.29 -2.28
C ALA A 167 -20.33 -4.06 -1.20
N THR A 168 -21.30 -4.87 -1.62
CA THR A 168 -22.09 -5.73 -0.72
C THR A 168 -21.22 -6.75 0.01
N VAL A 169 -20.39 -7.51 -0.72
CA VAL A 169 -19.55 -8.53 -0.08
C VAL A 169 -18.55 -7.90 0.88
N THR A 170 -17.84 -6.82 0.48
CA THR A 170 -16.86 -6.15 1.33
C THR A 170 -17.48 -5.65 2.63
N ALA A 171 -18.61 -4.95 2.56
CA ALA A 171 -19.25 -4.39 3.76
C ALA A 171 -19.81 -5.48 4.69
N TYR A 172 -20.38 -6.56 4.14
CA TYR A 172 -20.85 -7.69 4.95
C TYR A 172 -19.70 -8.35 5.72
N LEU A 173 -18.55 -8.54 5.07
CA LEU A 173 -17.35 -9.05 5.73
C LEU A 173 -16.84 -8.10 6.82
N VAL A 174 -16.92 -6.79 6.60
CA VAL A 174 -16.48 -5.78 7.59
C VAL A 174 -17.37 -5.81 8.84
N LEU A 175 -18.70 -5.81 8.68
CA LEU A 175 -19.63 -5.86 9.81
C LEU A 175 -19.46 -7.16 10.62
N GLY A 176 -19.05 -8.24 9.97
CA GLY A 176 -18.84 -9.53 10.61
C GLY A 176 -17.51 -9.73 11.35
N ARG A 177 -16.49 -8.90 11.09
CA ARG A 177 -15.13 -9.11 11.62
C ARG A 177 -14.87 -8.51 12.99
N ASP A 178 -15.60 -7.47 13.35
CA ASP A 178 -15.32 -6.67 14.54
C ASP A 178 -16.61 -6.43 15.31
N THR A 179 -16.61 -6.78 16.61
CA THR A 179 -17.77 -6.62 17.49
C THR A 179 -18.26 -5.18 17.56
N ASP A 180 -17.37 -4.20 17.47
CA ASP A 180 -17.72 -2.78 17.53
C ASP A 180 -18.45 -2.31 16.26
N LEU A 181 -18.25 -3.02 15.15
CA LEU A 181 -18.90 -2.72 13.86
C LEU A 181 -20.24 -3.45 13.71
N GLN A 182 -20.50 -4.49 14.49
CA GLN A 182 -21.73 -5.30 14.36
C GLN A 182 -23.02 -4.53 14.65
N GLU A 183 -22.96 -3.48 15.45
CA GLU A 183 -24.09 -2.63 15.83
C GLU A 183 -24.13 -1.30 15.05
N MET A 184 -23.31 -1.19 13.99
CA MET A 184 -23.17 0.06 13.24
C MET A 184 -24.48 0.45 12.54
N ALA A 185 -24.92 1.67 12.77
CA ALA A 185 -26.09 2.24 12.11
C ALA A 185 -25.78 2.64 10.66
N ASN A 186 -26.85 2.97 9.92
CA ASN A 186 -26.72 3.52 8.57
C ASN A 186 -25.94 4.83 8.58
N ALA A 187 -25.21 5.09 7.49
CA ALA A 187 -24.38 6.28 7.37
C ALA A 187 -25.16 7.57 7.64
N TRP A 188 -26.41 7.69 7.18
CA TRP A 188 -27.26 8.87 7.39
C TRP A 188 -28.07 8.87 8.71
N GLU A 189 -27.99 7.81 9.51
CA GLU A 189 -28.61 7.74 10.85
C GLU A 189 -27.57 7.90 11.97
N ALA A 190 -26.31 7.61 11.68
CA ALA A 190 -25.25 7.65 12.66
C ALA A 190 -24.70 9.07 12.87
N PRO A 191 -24.52 9.49 14.14
CA PRO A 191 -23.99 10.82 14.45
C PRO A 191 -22.49 10.96 14.18
N ARG A 192 -21.72 9.85 14.22
CA ARG A 192 -20.24 9.88 14.12
C ARG A 192 -19.68 8.86 13.13
N ASN A 193 -20.02 7.59 13.29
CA ASN A 193 -19.54 6.49 12.47
C ASN A 193 -20.70 5.58 12.08
N GLY A 194 -20.76 5.24 10.80
CA GLY A 194 -21.85 4.50 10.21
C GLY A 194 -21.40 3.85 8.92
N LEU A 195 -22.05 2.76 8.52
CA LEU A 195 -21.71 2.05 7.29
C LEU A 195 -23.00 1.77 6.52
N SER A 196 -23.06 2.22 5.29
CA SER A 196 -24.14 1.87 4.37
C SER A 196 -23.57 1.40 3.04
N VAL A 197 -24.30 0.52 2.37
CA VAL A 197 -24.01 0.06 1.02
C VAL A 197 -25.11 0.55 0.10
N VAL A 198 -24.74 1.27 -0.97
CA VAL A 198 -25.70 1.73 -1.97
C VAL A 198 -25.25 1.22 -3.35
N THR A 199 -26.02 0.30 -3.91
CA THR A 199 -25.67 -0.35 -5.20
C THR A 199 -26.70 -0.05 -6.27
N PHE A 200 -26.26 -0.08 -7.53
CA PHE A 200 -27.09 0.21 -8.69
C PHE A 200 -27.00 -0.96 -9.68
N GLY A 201 -28.13 -1.55 -10.06
CA GLY A 201 -28.17 -2.65 -11.04
C GLY A 201 -27.28 -3.85 -10.67
N SER A 202 -26.93 -4.01 -9.39
CA SER A 202 -26.03 -5.07 -8.94
C SER A 202 -26.69 -6.44 -9.09
N PRO A 203 -25.96 -7.49 -9.49
CA PRO A 203 -26.45 -8.86 -9.35
C PRO A 203 -26.49 -9.27 -7.88
N ALA A 204 -27.26 -10.33 -7.57
CA ALA A 204 -27.28 -10.96 -6.26
C ALA A 204 -25.90 -11.57 -5.91
N ALA A 205 -25.41 -11.37 -4.69
CA ALA A 205 -24.06 -11.78 -4.31
C ALA A 205 -23.99 -12.86 -3.22
N MET A 206 -25.10 -13.09 -2.51
CA MET A 206 -25.18 -14.00 -1.36
C MET A 206 -25.92 -15.29 -1.73
N VAL A 207 -25.49 -16.42 -1.19
CA VAL A 207 -26.18 -17.71 -1.36
C VAL A 207 -27.25 -17.86 -0.27
N VAL A 208 -28.43 -18.34 -0.67
CA VAL A 208 -29.47 -18.77 0.28
C VAL A 208 -28.99 -20.05 0.97
N GLU A 209 -28.78 -19.97 2.28
CA GLU A 209 -28.37 -21.13 3.08
C GLU A 209 -29.60 -22.02 3.36
N HIS A 210 -29.42 -23.35 3.23
CA HIS A 210 -30.48 -24.31 3.54
C HIS A 210 -30.72 -24.41 5.05
N HIS A 211 -31.98 -24.66 5.43
CA HIS A 211 -32.36 -24.92 6.82
C HIS A 211 -31.54 -26.09 7.39
N GLY A 212 -30.84 -25.87 8.51
CA GLY A 212 -30.01 -26.87 9.19
C GLY A 212 -28.50 -26.59 9.19
N SER A 213 -28.03 -25.54 8.51
CA SER A 213 -26.67 -25.04 8.71
C SER A 213 -26.54 -24.33 10.07
N THR A 214 -25.36 -24.37 10.70
CA THR A 214 -25.04 -23.60 11.93
C THR A 214 -24.89 -22.10 11.67
N ALA A 215 -25.08 -21.70 10.42
CA ALA A 215 -24.94 -20.38 9.87
C ALA A 215 -26.21 -19.54 10.11
N ALA A 216 -26.14 -18.56 11.02
CA ALA A 216 -27.26 -17.66 11.26
C ALA A 216 -27.12 -16.39 10.39
N LEU A 217 -28.07 -16.20 9.47
CA LEU A 217 -28.19 -14.97 8.69
C LEU A 217 -28.33 -13.75 9.60
N GLN A 218 -27.47 -12.75 9.41
CA GLN A 218 -27.39 -11.60 10.29
C GLN A 218 -28.44 -10.54 9.94
N LYS A 219 -29.73 -10.82 10.14
CA LYS A 219 -30.84 -9.93 9.70
C LYS A 219 -30.71 -8.47 10.16
N ARG A 220 -30.07 -8.21 11.30
CA ARG A 220 -29.87 -6.85 11.84
C ARG A 220 -29.07 -5.92 10.91
N TRP A 221 -28.16 -6.44 10.10
CA TRP A 221 -27.35 -5.61 9.20
C TRP A 221 -28.07 -5.29 7.89
N ALA A 222 -29.17 -5.98 7.58
CA ALA A 222 -29.88 -5.81 6.30
C ALA A 222 -30.35 -4.35 6.08
N LYS A 223 -30.58 -3.60 7.16
CA LYS A 223 -30.91 -2.17 7.12
C LYS A 223 -29.80 -1.29 6.53
N ASN A 224 -28.55 -1.78 6.50
CA ASN A 224 -27.35 -1.11 5.99
C ASN A 224 -27.09 -1.36 4.51
N PHE A 225 -27.85 -2.25 3.86
CA PHE A 225 -27.66 -2.60 2.45
C PHE A 225 -28.84 -2.09 1.64
N HIS A 226 -28.55 -1.31 0.61
CA HIS A 226 -29.54 -0.61 -0.19
C HIS A 226 -29.29 -0.89 -1.67
N HIS A 227 -30.18 -1.65 -2.29
CA HIS A 227 -30.08 -2.05 -3.69
C HIS A 227 -31.07 -1.28 -4.53
N VAL A 228 -30.57 -0.39 -5.39
CA VAL A 228 -31.37 0.39 -6.32
C VAL A 228 -31.47 -0.39 -7.64
N ILE A 229 -32.69 -0.80 -7.98
CA ILE A 229 -32.99 -1.67 -9.10
C ILE A 229 -33.99 -0.96 -10.03
N ASN A 230 -33.74 -1.03 -11.33
CA ASN A 230 -34.75 -0.72 -12.31
C ASN A 230 -35.50 -2.03 -12.62
N PRO A 231 -36.85 -2.08 -12.56
CA PRO A 231 -37.60 -3.29 -12.87
C PRO A 231 -37.37 -3.86 -14.28
N ASP A 232 -36.94 -3.01 -15.22
CA ASP A 232 -36.58 -3.41 -16.59
C ASP A 232 -35.09 -3.77 -16.76
N ASP A 233 -34.25 -3.60 -15.72
CA ASP A 233 -32.87 -4.08 -15.72
C ASP A 233 -32.83 -5.57 -15.38
N VAL A 234 -32.13 -6.33 -16.21
CA VAL A 234 -32.08 -7.78 -16.20
C VAL A 234 -30.99 -8.32 -15.26
N VAL A 235 -29.93 -7.56 -15.04
CA VAL A 235 -28.76 -8.02 -14.26
C VAL A 235 -29.09 -8.35 -12.81
N PRO A 236 -29.93 -7.57 -12.09
CA PRO A 236 -30.32 -7.90 -10.72
C PRO A 236 -31.06 -9.24 -10.57
N PHE A 237 -31.63 -9.77 -11.65
CA PHE A 237 -32.43 -11.01 -11.65
C PHE A 237 -31.67 -12.22 -12.20
N ALA A 238 -30.51 -11.98 -12.82
CA ALA A 238 -29.81 -12.97 -13.62
C ALA A 238 -29.39 -14.25 -12.87
N LEU A 239 -28.97 -14.13 -11.60
CA LEU A 239 -28.33 -15.24 -10.87
C LEU A 239 -29.30 -16.14 -10.09
N GLY A 240 -30.58 -15.77 -9.98
CA GLY A 240 -31.61 -16.57 -9.34
C GLY A 240 -32.56 -17.28 -10.32
N GLU A 241 -32.51 -16.97 -11.61
CA GLU A 241 -33.44 -17.52 -12.61
C GLU A 241 -33.07 -18.93 -13.11
N SER A 242 -34.05 -19.64 -13.67
CA SER A 242 -33.89 -21.02 -14.14
C SER A 242 -32.95 -21.16 -15.36
N PRO A 243 -32.30 -22.33 -15.56
CA PRO A 243 -31.44 -22.63 -16.73
C PRO A 243 -32.04 -22.31 -18.11
N LYS A 244 -33.38 -22.35 -18.25
CA LYS A 244 -34.07 -22.09 -19.53
C LYS A 244 -34.21 -20.61 -19.88
N TRP A 245 -34.38 -19.74 -18.89
CA TRP A 245 -34.39 -18.29 -19.12
C TRP A 245 -32.97 -17.81 -19.47
N ILE A 246 -31.98 -18.43 -18.83
CA ILE A 246 -30.56 -18.25 -19.09
C ILE A 246 -30.21 -18.57 -20.55
N GLU A 247 -30.65 -19.70 -21.11
CA GLU A 247 -30.42 -20.03 -22.52
C GLU A 247 -30.98 -18.97 -23.49
N LYS A 248 -32.19 -18.43 -23.22
CA LYS A 248 -32.78 -17.35 -24.02
C LYS A 248 -31.99 -16.05 -23.90
N PHE A 249 -31.54 -15.74 -22.69
CA PHE A 249 -30.72 -14.58 -22.43
C PHE A 249 -29.40 -14.63 -23.21
N LEU A 250 -28.79 -15.82 -23.27
CA LEU A 250 -27.56 -16.08 -24.00
C LEU A 250 -27.71 -16.00 -25.52
N ALA A 251 -28.82 -16.49 -26.08
CA ALA A 251 -29.08 -16.43 -27.51
C ALA A 251 -29.28 -14.99 -28.02
N PHE A 252 -29.83 -14.10 -27.21
CA PHE A 252 -29.95 -12.67 -27.55
C PHE A 252 -28.58 -11.98 -27.48
N ALA A 253 -27.80 -12.25 -26.45
CA ALA A 253 -26.47 -11.67 -26.23
C ALA A 253 -25.51 -11.88 -27.41
N THR A 254 -25.51 -13.07 -28.00
CA THR A 254 -24.65 -13.42 -29.14
C THR A 254 -25.09 -12.78 -30.47
N ASN A 255 -26.38 -12.46 -30.63
CA ASN A 255 -26.95 -12.00 -31.90
C ASN A 255 -27.14 -10.47 -31.98
N ALA A 256 -27.14 -9.75 -30.87
CA ALA A 256 -27.58 -8.35 -30.81
C ALA A 256 -26.49 -7.28 -31.06
N GLY A 257 -25.30 -7.65 -31.55
CA GLY A 257 -24.24 -6.67 -31.90
C GLY A 257 -23.87 -5.72 -30.76
N LEU A 258 -23.81 -6.23 -29.52
CA LEU A 258 -23.64 -5.45 -28.29
C LEU A 258 -22.25 -4.79 -28.20
N PRO A 259 -22.07 -3.67 -27.48
CA PRO A 259 -20.74 -3.15 -27.18
C PRO A 259 -19.89 -4.23 -26.51
N VAL A 260 -18.58 -4.22 -26.77
CA VAL A 260 -17.65 -5.24 -26.28
C VAL A 260 -17.81 -5.46 -24.76
N THR A 261 -17.84 -4.38 -23.97
CA THR A 261 -18.03 -4.45 -22.51
C THR A 261 -19.29 -5.22 -22.09
N LEU A 262 -20.39 -5.04 -22.82
CA LEU A 262 -21.66 -5.72 -22.53
C LEU A 262 -21.64 -7.18 -23.03
N GLN A 263 -21.06 -7.46 -24.20
CA GLN A 263 -20.86 -8.85 -24.68
C GLN A 263 -20.07 -9.68 -23.66
N PHE A 264 -19.07 -9.06 -23.03
CA PHE A 264 -18.25 -9.72 -22.02
C PHE A 264 -18.94 -9.87 -20.66
N LEU A 265 -19.73 -8.88 -20.20
CA LEU A 265 -20.61 -9.06 -19.04
C LEU A 265 -21.54 -10.26 -19.24
N LEU A 266 -22.04 -10.42 -20.47
CA LEU A 266 -22.92 -11.52 -20.86
C LEU A 266 -22.17 -12.86 -20.98
N GLY A 267 -20.94 -12.84 -21.48
CA GLY A 267 -20.04 -14.00 -21.52
C GLY A 267 -19.59 -14.47 -20.12
N MET A 268 -19.37 -13.53 -19.21
CA MET A 268 -19.23 -13.81 -17.78
C MET A 268 -20.50 -14.48 -17.28
N LEU A 269 -21.65 -13.81 -17.38
CA LEU A 269 -22.91 -14.38 -16.91
C LEU A 269 -23.14 -15.81 -17.47
N LYS A 270 -22.86 -16.06 -18.75
CA LYS A 270 -22.86 -17.40 -19.39
C LYS A 270 -22.02 -18.44 -18.64
N PHE A 271 -20.75 -18.11 -18.41
CA PHE A 271 -19.78 -18.99 -17.76
C PHE A 271 -20.14 -19.23 -16.28
N TRP A 272 -20.73 -18.23 -15.63
CA TRP A 272 -21.11 -18.25 -14.22
C TRP A 272 -22.37 -19.09 -14.00
N LEU A 273 -23.35 -18.92 -14.89
CA LEU A 273 -24.63 -19.62 -14.84
C LEU A 273 -24.52 -21.11 -15.18
N ASN A 274 -23.59 -21.48 -16.08
CA ASN A 274 -23.35 -22.88 -16.45
C ASN A 274 -22.70 -23.73 -15.33
N ASN A 275 -22.14 -23.09 -14.29
CA ASN A 275 -21.39 -23.76 -13.22
C ASN A 275 -22.04 -23.62 -11.83
N LEU A 276 -23.33 -23.24 -11.78
CA LEU A 276 -24.13 -23.18 -10.55
C LEU A 276 -24.38 -24.58 -9.96
N SER A 277 -23.41 -25.11 -9.23
CA SER A 277 -23.59 -26.28 -8.38
C SER A 277 -24.14 -25.86 -7.01
N SER A 278 -25.41 -26.18 -6.74
CA SER A 278 -26.09 -26.18 -5.43
C SER A 278 -26.15 -24.85 -4.64
N GLY A 279 -27.14 -24.01 -4.94
CA GLY A 279 -27.60 -22.89 -4.10
C GLY A 279 -28.19 -21.74 -4.93
N SER A 280 -29.36 -21.20 -4.55
CA SER A 280 -29.93 -20.00 -5.19
C SER A 280 -29.27 -18.74 -4.64
N PHE A 281 -28.83 -17.84 -5.52
CA PHE A 281 -28.34 -16.53 -5.10
C PHE A 281 -29.51 -15.58 -4.78
N THR A 282 -29.33 -14.73 -3.78
CA THR A 282 -30.32 -13.74 -3.34
C THR A 282 -29.66 -12.39 -3.03
N HIS A 283 -30.45 -11.31 -3.18
CA HIS A 283 -30.13 -10.01 -2.60
C HIS A 283 -30.28 -10.04 -1.09
N TYR A 284 -29.55 -9.16 -0.40
CA TYR A 284 -29.55 -9.03 1.05
C TYR A 284 -29.67 -7.56 1.43
N GLY A 285 -30.76 -7.18 2.07
CA GLY A 285 -31.01 -5.80 2.50
C GLY A 285 -32.30 -5.18 1.98
N CYS A 286 -32.32 -3.85 1.99
CA CYS A 286 -33.42 -3.03 1.48
C CYS A 286 -33.34 -2.95 -0.06
N ILE A 287 -34.48 -3.15 -0.74
CA ILE A 287 -34.57 -2.97 -2.19
C ILE A 287 -35.33 -1.69 -2.51
N TYR A 288 -34.85 -0.94 -3.49
CA TYR A 288 -35.44 0.28 -4.01
C TYR A 288 -35.70 0.10 -5.50
N LEU A 289 -36.91 0.47 -5.93
CA LEU A 289 -37.30 0.46 -7.33
C LEU A 289 -37.23 1.87 -7.89
N VAL A 290 -36.54 2.01 -9.03
CA VAL A 290 -36.49 3.24 -9.80
C VAL A 290 -37.42 3.11 -10.99
N GLU A 291 -38.51 3.87 -10.96
CA GLU A 291 -39.57 3.85 -11.95
C GLU A 291 -39.69 5.25 -12.59
N MET A 292 -39.84 5.28 -13.91
CA MET A 292 -40.17 6.49 -14.67
C MET A 292 -41.68 6.47 -14.92
N ALA A 293 -42.45 7.23 -14.14
CA ALA A 293 -43.89 7.34 -14.30
C ALA A 293 -44.25 8.80 -14.65
N ASP A 294 -44.92 9.01 -15.79
CA ASP A 294 -45.49 10.29 -16.19
C ASP A 294 -44.52 11.49 -16.10
N GLN A 295 -43.30 11.33 -16.64
CA GLN A 295 -42.21 12.32 -16.60
C GLN A 295 -41.66 12.65 -15.20
N THR A 296 -42.13 11.97 -14.16
CA THR A 296 -41.57 12.01 -12.81
C THR A 296 -40.80 10.73 -12.52
N THR A 297 -39.58 10.86 -12.03
CA THR A 297 -38.79 9.69 -11.61
C THR A 297 -38.92 9.52 -10.12
N GLN A 298 -39.32 8.34 -9.68
CA GLN A 298 -39.39 8.00 -8.26
C GLN A 298 -38.45 6.86 -7.94
N CYS A 299 -37.78 6.97 -6.79
CA CYS A 299 -36.99 5.90 -6.19
C CYS A 299 -37.67 5.50 -4.87
N ARG A 300 -38.41 4.40 -4.88
CA ARG A 300 -39.24 3.96 -3.74
C ARG A 300 -38.71 2.67 -3.13
N GLN A 301 -38.72 2.56 -1.81
CA GLN A 301 -38.37 1.30 -1.16
C GLN A 301 -39.51 0.29 -1.31
N ILE A 302 -39.19 -1.00 -1.47
CA ILE A 302 -40.21 -2.04 -1.32
C ILE A 302 -40.50 -2.27 0.16
N THR A 303 -41.78 -2.28 0.52
CA THR A 303 -42.30 -2.51 1.87
C THR A 303 -43.09 -3.81 1.97
N ALA A 304 -43.42 -4.44 0.84
CA ALA A 304 -44.08 -5.74 0.78
C ALA A 304 -43.51 -6.62 -0.33
N LEU A 305 -43.46 -7.95 -0.11
CA LEU A 305 -42.96 -8.91 -1.10
C LEU A 305 -43.75 -8.88 -2.42
N SER A 306 -45.02 -8.50 -2.40
CA SER A 306 -45.86 -8.35 -3.59
C SER A 306 -45.38 -7.24 -4.53
N GLN A 307 -44.56 -6.30 -4.05
CA GLN A 307 -43.99 -5.22 -4.86
C GLN A 307 -42.71 -5.64 -5.58
N ILE A 308 -42.14 -6.80 -5.25
CA ILE A 308 -40.98 -7.34 -5.96
C ILE A 308 -41.41 -7.72 -7.38
N PRO A 309 -40.66 -7.33 -8.42
CA PRO A 309 -40.92 -7.79 -9.78
C PRO A 309 -40.93 -9.33 -9.84
N GLN A 310 -42.09 -9.88 -10.22
CA GLN A 310 -42.34 -11.33 -10.20
C GLN A 310 -41.83 -12.05 -11.45
N SER A 311 -41.52 -11.31 -12.51
CA SER A 311 -41.02 -11.83 -13.78
C SER A 311 -39.73 -11.13 -14.16
N ALA A 312 -38.75 -11.90 -14.60
CA ALA A 312 -37.54 -11.36 -15.18
C ALA A 312 -37.87 -10.47 -16.40
N PRO A 313 -37.27 -9.28 -16.52
CA PRO A 313 -37.54 -8.36 -17.61
C PRO A 313 -37.00 -8.87 -18.96
N ASP A 314 -37.48 -8.25 -20.04
CA ASP A 314 -37.03 -8.58 -21.40
C ASP A 314 -35.56 -8.20 -21.59
N ILE A 315 -34.73 -9.18 -21.97
CA ILE A 315 -33.31 -8.95 -22.23
C ILE A 315 -33.05 -7.89 -23.30
N SER A 316 -33.98 -7.70 -24.23
CA SER A 316 -33.85 -6.69 -25.28
C SER A 316 -33.61 -5.28 -24.73
N LYS A 317 -34.07 -5.04 -23.49
CA LYS A 317 -33.99 -3.79 -22.77
C LYS A 317 -32.67 -3.59 -22.00
N LEU A 318 -31.78 -4.59 -21.93
CA LEU A 318 -30.56 -4.54 -21.13
C LEU A 318 -29.70 -3.29 -21.39
N ARG A 319 -29.47 -2.92 -22.66
CA ARG A 319 -28.66 -1.73 -23.01
C ARG A 319 -29.26 -0.43 -22.46
N GLN A 320 -30.58 -0.37 -22.37
CA GLN A 320 -31.31 0.84 -22.01
C GLN A 320 -31.32 1.05 -20.49
N TYR A 321 -31.49 -0.02 -19.71
CA TYR A 321 -31.76 0.10 -18.27
C TYR A 321 -30.59 -0.32 -17.37
N HIS A 322 -29.60 -1.07 -17.87
CA HIS A 322 -28.41 -1.47 -17.08
C HIS A 322 -27.25 -0.47 -17.15
N SER A 323 -27.41 0.69 -17.80
CA SER A 323 -26.33 1.70 -17.80
C SER A 323 -26.28 2.46 -16.47
N MET A 324 -25.07 2.70 -15.94
CA MET A 324 -24.93 3.57 -14.77
C MET A 324 -25.39 5.00 -15.06
N ASP A 325 -25.25 5.49 -16.31
CA ASP A 325 -25.80 6.79 -16.71
C ASP A 325 -27.32 6.84 -16.52
N HIS A 326 -28.03 5.74 -16.82
CA HIS A 326 -29.48 5.65 -16.63
C HIS A 326 -29.87 5.74 -15.16
N TYR A 327 -29.20 4.97 -14.30
CA TYR A 327 -29.41 5.01 -12.85
C TYR A 327 -29.11 6.39 -12.25
N ALA A 328 -27.97 6.99 -12.61
CA ALA A 328 -27.57 8.31 -12.15
C ALA A 328 -28.55 9.39 -12.63
N HIS A 329 -28.97 9.34 -13.89
CA HIS A 329 -29.98 10.23 -14.45
C HIS A 329 -31.29 10.13 -13.67
N CYS A 330 -31.77 8.92 -13.42
CA CYS A 330 -33.01 8.71 -12.68
C CYS A 330 -32.95 9.27 -11.25
N LEU A 331 -31.85 9.05 -10.53
CA LEU A 331 -31.68 9.56 -9.17
C LEU A 331 -31.50 11.08 -9.14
N SER A 332 -30.81 11.66 -10.11
CA SER A 332 -30.67 13.12 -10.19
C SER A 332 -32.02 13.84 -10.32
N ARG A 333 -33.01 13.21 -10.98
CA ARG A 333 -34.38 13.74 -11.10
C ARG A 333 -35.21 13.62 -9.84
N THR A 334 -34.82 12.76 -8.89
CA THR A 334 -35.47 12.72 -7.57
C THR A 334 -35.16 13.97 -6.73
N ALA A 335 -34.13 14.73 -7.11
CA ALA A 335 -33.75 15.99 -6.46
C ALA A 335 -34.66 17.17 -6.83
N THR A 336 -35.38 17.10 -7.96
CA THR A 336 -36.22 18.21 -8.45
C THR A 336 -37.60 18.15 -7.80
N GLY A 337 -37.85 18.95 -6.77
CA GLY A 337 -39.18 19.04 -6.14
C GLY A 337 -39.28 19.59 -4.70
N GLY A 338 -38.19 20.01 -4.07
CA GLY A 338 -38.22 20.59 -2.71
C GLY A 338 -36.85 21.08 -2.23
N SER A 339 -36.79 21.68 -1.03
CA SER A 339 -35.52 22.09 -0.41
C SER A 339 -34.66 20.87 -0.10
N MET A 340 -33.53 20.73 -0.80
CA MET A 340 -32.55 19.64 -0.71
C MET A 340 -31.41 20.01 0.23
N ALA A 341 -31.73 20.52 1.42
CA ALA A 341 -30.75 20.74 2.48
C ALA A 341 -30.63 19.49 3.36
N PRO A 342 -29.42 19.14 3.82
CA PRO A 342 -29.25 18.08 4.81
C PRO A 342 -30.06 18.41 6.07
N SER A 343 -30.62 17.36 6.68
CA SER A 343 -31.51 17.49 7.84
C SER A 343 -30.80 17.31 9.17
N MET A 344 -29.65 16.63 9.18
CA MET A 344 -28.91 16.31 10.39
C MET A 344 -27.93 17.42 10.78
N GLU A 345 -27.93 17.83 12.04
CA GLU A 345 -26.84 18.62 12.61
C GLU A 345 -25.65 17.69 12.93
N TYR A 346 -24.52 17.93 12.27
CA TYR A 346 -23.32 17.12 12.42
C TYR A 346 -22.53 17.59 13.66
N ALA A 347 -22.21 16.68 14.57
CA ALA A 347 -21.54 17.00 15.84
C ALA A 347 -20.16 17.67 15.65
N THR A 348 -19.49 17.38 14.53
CA THR A 348 -18.25 18.01 14.09
C THR A 348 -18.26 18.11 12.57
N SER A 349 -18.25 19.32 12.02
CA SER A 349 -18.03 19.54 10.59
C SER A 349 -16.53 19.55 10.30
N MET A 350 -16.11 18.73 9.35
CA MET A 350 -14.75 18.65 8.84
C MET A 350 -14.74 19.11 7.39
N THR A 351 -13.75 19.92 7.04
CA THR A 351 -13.44 20.32 5.67
C THR A 351 -12.66 19.23 4.94
N VAL A 352 -12.63 19.29 3.61
CA VAL A 352 -11.83 18.37 2.80
C VAL A 352 -10.33 18.40 3.14
N GLU A 353 -9.76 19.57 3.46
CA GLU A 353 -8.37 19.69 3.91
C GLU A 353 -8.12 18.99 5.25
N GLU A 354 -9.00 19.17 6.22
CA GLU A 354 -8.91 18.49 7.52
C GLU A 354 -9.07 16.98 7.36
N PHE A 355 -9.97 16.53 6.49
CA PHE A 355 -10.15 15.11 6.16
C PHE A 355 -8.86 14.50 5.60
N ARG A 356 -8.18 15.18 4.67
CA ARG A 356 -6.90 14.73 4.10
C ARG A 356 -5.84 14.57 5.19
N GLN A 357 -5.69 15.57 6.06
CA GLN A 357 -4.72 15.53 7.16
C GLN A 357 -5.03 14.41 8.16
N HIS A 358 -6.31 14.18 8.47
CA HIS A 358 -6.72 13.14 9.40
C HIS A 358 -6.57 11.72 8.80
N CYS A 359 -6.76 11.57 7.49
CA CYS A 359 -6.51 10.30 6.78
C CYS A 359 -5.02 10.01 6.60
N TRP A 360 -4.20 11.04 6.32
CA TRP A 360 -2.76 10.93 6.12
C TRP A 360 -1.97 11.71 7.19
N PRO A 361 -1.84 11.16 8.42
CA PRO A 361 -1.24 11.86 9.55
C PRO A 361 0.31 11.90 9.51
N LEU A 362 0.93 11.67 8.35
CA LEU A 362 2.39 11.66 8.22
C LEU A 362 2.94 13.10 8.09
N PRO A 363 4.13 13.40 8.65
CA PRO A 363 5.04 12.46 9.33
C PRO A 363 4.72 12.24 10.82
N GLY A 364 3.74 12.93 11.40
CA GLY A 364 3.45 12.91 12.84
C GLY A 364 3.09 11.53 13.42
N ALA A 365 2.57 10.62 12.60
CA ALA A 365 2.24 9.25 12.99
C ALA A 365 3.42 8.26 12.95
N ILE A 366 4.62 8.69 12.55
CA ILE A 366 5.82 7.83 12.53
C ILE A 366 6.35 7.69 13.95
N ARG A 367 6.38 6.45 14.47
CA ARG A 367 6.97 6.14 15.79
C ARG A 367 8.45 5.81 15.69
N GLU A 368 8.82 5.07 14.65
CA GLU A 368 10.19 4.67 14.39
C GLU A 368 10.41 4.64 12.88
N CYS A 369 11.58 5.13 12.45
CA CYS A 369 12.05 5.01 11.08
C CYS A 369 13.55 4.74 11.10
N SER A 370 13.93 3.49 10.88
CA SER A 370 15.31 3.01 10.92
C SER A 370 15.61 2.19 9.67
N GLY A 371 16.88 2.14 9.29
CA GLY A 371 17.33 1.47 8.09
C GLY A 371 18.41 0.45 8.38
N VAL A 372 18.43 -0.61 7.58
CA VAL A 372 19.48 -1.63 7.55
C VAL A 372 20.09 -1.69 6.17
N VAL A 373 21.41 -1.54 6.08
CA VAL A 373 22.18 -1.72 4.85
C VAL A 373 22.72 -3.15 4.84
N HIS A 374 22.25 -3.93 3.87
CA HIS A 374 22.75 -5.26 3.54
C HIS A 374 23.77 -5.16 2.40
N ASP A 375 24.47 -6.26 2.10
CA ASP A 375 25.48 -6.28 1.04
C ASP A 375 24.90 -5.98 -0.35
N ASN A 376 23.62 -6.33 -0.58
CA ASN A 376 22.95 -6.21 -1.88
C ASN A 376 21.64 -5.40 -1.84
N ARG A 377 21.28 -4.79 -0.70
CA ARG A 377 20.06 -3.97 -0.59
C ARG A 377 20.08 -3.04 0.61
N VAL A 378 19.29 -1.97 0.55
CA VAL A 378 18.96 -1.11 1.70
C VAL A 378 17.51 -1.36 2.07
N THR A 379 17.24 -1.62 3.35
CA THR A 379 15.88 -1.83 3.88
C THR A 379 15.57 -0.73 4.90
N ILE A 380 14.58 0.11 4.64
CA ILE A 380 14.04 1.08 5.61
C ILE A 380 12.79 0.50 6.23
N SER A 381 12.73 0.45 7.56
CA SER A 381 11.57 -0.01 8.33
C SER A 381 10.92 1.17 9.03
N LEU A 382 9.61 1.34 8.85
CA LEU A 382 8.81 2.39 9.45
C LEU A 382 7.66 1.79 10.24
N THR A 383 7.47 2.23 11.48
CA THR A 383 6.30 1.88 12.27
C THR A 383 5.34 3.07 12.33
N ILE A 384 4.10 2.87 11.90
CA ILE A 384 3.08 3.91 11.78
C ILE A 384 1.78 3.48 12.46
N GLU A 385 1.18 4.38 13.24
CA GLU A 385 -0.12 4.19 13.91
C GLU A 385 -1.32 4.48 12.99
N CYS A 386 -1.27 3.99 11.75
CA CYS A 386 -2.37 4.16 10.81
C CYS A 386 -2.38 3.07 9.73
N ARG A 387 -3.31 2.13 9.84
CA ARG A 387 -3.48 1.05 8.85
C ARG A 387 -4.02 1.52 7.49
N LEU A 388 -4.52 2.75 7.37
CA LEU A 388 -4.95 3.31 6.09
C LEU A 388 -3.77 3.59 5.16
N VAL A 389 -2.56 3.78 5.69
CA VAL A 389 -1.39 4.21 4.90
C VAL A 389 -1.11 3.29 3.70
N GLN A 390 -1.31 1.97 3.83
CA GLN A 390 -1.14 1.02 2.72
C GLN A 390 -2.06 1.26 1.52
N PHE A 391 -3.21 1.93 1.74
CA PHE A 391 -4.17 2.28 0.70
C PHE A 391 -4.05 3.72 0.24
N LEU A 392 -3.27 4.55 0.94
CA LEU A 392 -3.09 5.97 0.63
C LEU A 392 -1.71 6.25 0.01
N LEU A 393 -0.74 5.35 0.18
CA LEU A 393 0.60 5.48 -0.38
C LEU A 393 0.58 5.25 -1.90
N LYS A 394 0.99 6.26 -2.67
CA LYS A 394 1.05 6.21 -4.13
C LYS A 394 2.43 5.81 -4.65
N LYS A 395 3.50 6.42 -4.15
CA LYS A 395 4.88 6.08 -4.52
C LYS A 395 5.87 6.48 -3.43
N VAL A 396 7.02 5.82 -3.43
CA VAL A 396 8.18 6.16 -2.60
C VAL A 396 9.38 6.39 -3.51
N VAL A 397 10.10 7.48 -3.29
CA VAL A 397 11.31 7.81 -4.06
C VAL A 397 12.38 8.40 -3.14
N PHE A 398 13.62 8.43 -3.60
CA PHE A 398 14.66 9.27 -3.01
C PHE A 398 15.31 10.15 -4.07
N LYS A 399 15.90 11.28 -3.66
CA LYS A 399 16.55 12.22 -4.59
C LYS A 399 18.02 11.88 -4.79
N ARG A 400 18.43 11.60 -6.03
CA ARG A 400 19.84 11.43 -6.42
C ARG A 400 20.15 12.34 -7.60
N ASN A 401 21.17 13.19 -7.48
CA ASN A 401 21.55 14.16 -8.51
C ASN A 401 20.37 15.03 -9.01
N GLY A 402 19.49 15.43 -8.08
CA GLY A 402 18.29 16.22 -8.38
C GLY A 402 17.14 15.46 -9.07
N LYS A 403 17.27 14.15 -9.29
CA LYS A 403 16.23 13.31 -9.90
C LYS A 403 15.58 12.39 -8.87
N ASP A 404 14.29 12.15 -9.03
CA ASP A 404 13.55 11.14 -8.26
C ASP A 404 13.95 9.73 -8.72
N VAL A 405 14.41 8.91 -7.79
CA VAL A 405 14.73 7.50 -7.99
C VAL A 405 13.73 6.65 -7.21
N GLY A 406 13.00 5.78 -7.91
CA GLY A 406 12.05 4.85 -7.29
C GLY A 406 12.74 3.79 -6.44
N VAL A 407 12.05 3.34 -5.39
CA VAL A 407 12.49 2.19 -4.58
C VAL A 407 12.22 0.88 -5.32
N SER A 408 12.91 -0.20 -4.95
CA SER A 408 12.69 -1.54 -5.54
C SER A 408 11.34 -2.13 -5.13
N GLY A 409 10.89 -1.85 -3.91
CA GLY A 409 9.57 -2.28 -3.47
C GLY A 409 9.21 -1.81 -2.07
N VAL A 410 7.93 -1.99 -1.73
CA VAL A 410 7.34 -1.63 -0.44
C VAL A 410 6.49 -2.77 0.06
N GLU A 411 6.70 -3.20 1.30
CA GLU A 411 5.94 -4.23 1.97
C GLU A 411 5.20 -3.65 3.18
N PHE A 412 4.01 -4.18 3.45
CA PHE A 412 3.20 -3.81 4.60
C PHE A 412 2.94 -5.04 5.45
N ALA A 413 3.12 -4.91 6.76
CA ALA A 413 2.79 -5.95 7.72
C ALA A 413 2.13 -5.32 8.95
N LEU A 414 1.25 -6.08 9.62
CA LEU A 414 0.84 -5.71 10.97
C LEU A 414 1.99 -5.96 11.92
N LYS A 415 2.18 -5.08 12.91
CA LYS A 415 3.13 -5.34 13.97
C LYS A 415 2.61 -6.48 14.84
N ALA A 416 3.49 -7.44 15.16
CA ALA A 416 3.10 -8.64 15.92
C ALA A 416 2.55 -8.30 17.31
N ASP A 417 3.13 -7.28 17.95
CA ASP A 417 2.81 -6.91 19.33
C ASP A 417 1.69 -5.87 19.44
N ASP A 418 1.31 -5.23 18.33
CA ASP A 418 0.25 -4.23 18.28
C ASP A 418 -0.43 -4.21 16.90
N HIS A 419 -1.60 -4.82 16.81
CA HIS A 419 -2.37 -4.92 15.57
C HIS A 419 -2.95 -3.58 15.08
N ASN A 420 -2.85 -2.50 15.86
CA ASN A 420 -3.18 -1.14 15.41
C ASN A 420 -2.00 -0.44 14.72
N GLN A 421 -0.79 -0.98 14.86
CA GLN A 421 0.41 -0.47 14.19
C GLN A 421 0.71 -1.23 12.91
N MET A 422 1.13 -0.46 11.90
CA MET A 422 1.59 -0.97 10.62
C MET A 422 3.10 -0.82 10.51
N LEU A 423 3.77 -1.92 10.17
CA LEU A 423 5.16 -1.94 9.77
C LEU A 423 5.23 -1.82 8.25
N ILE A 424 5.92 -0.79 7.77
CA ILE A 424 6.23 -0.59 6.35
C ILE A 424 7.70 -0.89 6.15
N LYS A 425 8.02 -1.79 5.22
CA LYS A 425 9.40 -2.04 4.79
C LYS A 425 9.60 -1.54 3.37
N ILE A 426 10.51 -0.62 3.19
CA ILE A 426 10.88 -0.05 1.90
C ILE A 426 12.26 -0.62 1.55
N HIS A 427 12.39 -1.28 0.40
CA HIS A 427 13.67 -1.83 -0.02
C HIS A 427 14.17 -1.21 -1.33
N TYR A 428 15.48 -1.10 -1.45
CA TYR A 428 16.17 -0.68 -2.67
C TYR A 428 17.34 -1.62 -2.93
N ASP A 429 17.36 -2.24 -4.10
CA ASP A 429 18.38 -3.21 -4.46
C ASP A 429 19.65 -2.52 -4.94
N LEU A 430 20.77 -3.00 -4.42
CA LEU A 430 22.10 -2.56 -4.74
C LEU A 430 22.68 -3.52 -5.79
N GLY A 431 22.70 -3.07 -7.05
CA GLY A 431 23.15 -3.89 -8.18
C GLY A 431 24.66 -4.24 -8.13
N PRO A 432 25.07 -5.43 -8.60
CA PRO A 432 26.44 -5.96 -8.46
C PRO A 432 27.52 -5.19 -9.24
N GLY A 433 27.12 -4.29 -10.15
CA GLY A 433 28.05 -3.44 -10.92
C GLY A 433 28.33 -2.08 -10.28
N HIS A 434 27.70 -1.74 -9.15
CA HIS A 434 27.96 -0.46 -8.49
C HIS A 434 29.30 -0.45 -7.76
N THR A 435 30.00 0.66 -7.89
CA THR A 435 31.21 0.94 -7.12
C THR A 435 30.88 1.24 -5.65
N PRO A 436 31.82 1.06 -4.71
CA PRO A 436 31.65 1.45 -3.31
C PRO A 436 31.21 2.91 -3.12
N ALA A 437 31.73 3.83 -3.94
CA ALA A 437 31.34 5.24 -3.92
C ALA A 437 29.86 5.43 -4.29
N GLU A 438 29.36 4.66 -5.28
CA GLU A 438 27.95 4.70 -5.67
C GLU A 438 27.04 4.12 -4.59
N TYR A 439 27.45 3.06 -3.90
CA TYR A 439 26.72 2.54 -2.74
C TYR A 439 26.57 3.60 -1.64
N LEU A 440 27.66 4.25 -1.26
CA LEU A 440 27.63 5.31 -0.24
C LEU A 440 26.77 6.50 -0.67
N ALA A 441 26.82 6.89 -1.95
CA ALA A 441 25.99 7.95 -2.48
C ALA A 441 24.49 7.60 -2.42
N ILE A 442 24.11 6.35 -2.75
CA ILE A 442 22.74 5.86 -2.66
C ILE A 442 22.26 5.86 -1.20
N ILE A 443 23.05 5.29 -0.29
CA ILE A 443 22.72 5.22 1.14
C ILE A 443 22.54 6.63 1.72
N HIS A 444 23.44 7.55 1.37
CA HIS A 444 23.34 8.95 1.77
C HIS A 444 22.06 9.60 1.23
N SER A 445 21.74 9.38 -0.05
CA SER A 445 20.54 9.94 -0.69
C SER A 445 19.25 9.42 -0.06
N ILE A 446 19.19 8.13 0.28
CA ILE A 446 18.06 7.54 1.00
C ILE A 446 17.95 8.15 2.40
N ARG A 447 19.06 8.34 3.11
CA ARG A 447 19.05 8.94 4.46
C ARG A 447 18.54 10.37 4.46
N THR A 448 19.02 11.18 3.52
CA THR A 448 18.80 12.64 3.53
C THR A 448 17.57 13.06 2.75
N GLY A 449 17.03 12.22 1.87
CA GLY A 449 15.99 12.62 0.94
C GLY A 449 15.10 11.48 0.48
N LEU A 450 14.60 10.65 1.41
CA LEU A 450 13.52 9.70 1.17
C LEU A 450 12.16 10.41 1.27
N TYR A 451 11.33 10.30 0.24
CA TYR A 451 10.04 10.95 0.13
C TYR A 451 8.93 9.94 -0.17
N VAL A 452 7.80 10.11 0.49
CA VAL A 452 6.54 9.42 0.18
C VAL A 452 5.57 10.39 -0.47
N TYR A 453 4.87 9.90 -1.47
CA TYR A 453 3.79 10.60 -2.14
C TYR A 453 2.49 9.86 -1.85
N ASP A 454 1.50 10.59 -1.38
CA ASP A 454 0.18 10.04 -1.11
C ASP A 454 -0.77 10.20 -2.32
N MET A 455 -1.98 9.67 -2.18
CA MET A 455 -3.06 9.80 -3.16
C MET A 455 -3.73 11.19 -3.18
N PHE A 456 -3.52 12.01 -2.14
CA PHE A 456 -4.02 13.38 -2.05
C PHE A 456 -3.10 14.40 -2.75
N GLY A 457 -1.93 13.95 -3.24
CA GLY A 457 -0.93 14.78 -3.91
C GLY A 457 0.07 15.44 -2.95
N GLN A 458 0.06 15.09 -1.66
CA GLN A 458 1.06 15.59 -0.73
C GLN A 458 2.35 14.78 -0.83
N THR A 459 3.46 15.47 -0.55
CA THR A 459 4.80 14.87 -0.49
C THR A 459 5.32 15.03 0.93
N THR A 460 5.66 13.92 1.57
CA THR A 460 6.21 13.91 2.93
C THR A 460 7.63 13.35 2.90
N GLN A 461 8.58 14.07 3.50
CA GLN A 461 9.92 13.56 3.72
C GLN A 461 9.92 12.63 4.94
N LEU A 462 10.50 11.45 4.80
CA LEU A 462 10.62 10.49 5.90
C LEU A 462 11.92 10.74 6.69
N PRO A 463 11.85 10.87 8.03
CA PRO A 463 13.02 11.06 8.86
C PRO A 463 13.73 9.72 9.09
N VAL A 464 14.70 9.37 8.25
CA VAL A 464 15.53 8.17 8.45
C VAL A 464 16.53 8.44 9.56
N ASN A 465 16.14 8.15 10.79
CA ASN A 465 16.89 8.50 12.00
C ASN A 465 18.24 7.80 12.05
N GLU A 466 18.27 6.53 11.67
CA GLU A 466 19.49 5.70 11.74
C GLU A 466 19.55 4.72 10.57
N LEU A 467 20.74 4.52 10.01
CA LEU A 467 21.05 3.49 9.03
C LEU A 467 22.18 2.63 9.58
N ARG A 468 21.86 1.40 9.98
CA ARG A 468 22.82 0.41 10.51
C ARG A 468 23.25 -0.51 9.39
N SER A 469 24.54 -0.82 9.26
CA SER A 469 24.95 -1.92 8.38
C SER A 469 24.68 -3.26 9.08
N GLN A 470 24.07 -4.22 8.40
CA GLN A 470 23.92 -5.59 8.93
C GLN A 470 25.29 -6.23 9.13
N SER A 471 26.23 -5.96 8.23
CA SER A 471 27.62 -6.38 8.31
C SER A 471 28.34 -5.77 9.55
N LEU A 472 27.86 -4.62 10.07
CA LEU A 472 28.31 -4.04 11.35
C LEU A 472 27.65 -4.62 12.61
N ARG A 473 26.50 -5.30 12.51
CA ARG A 473 25.94 -6.05 13.67
C ARG A 473 26.86 -7.22 14.07
N TYR A 474 27.60 -7.76 13.10
CA TYR A 474 28.67 -8.71 13.36
C TYR A 474 29.96 -8.03 13.81
N ALA A 475 30.16 -6.72 13.57
CA ALA A 475 31.31 -5.98 14.10
C ALA A 475 31.35 -5.95 15.63
N SER A 476 30.18 -5.93 16.29
CA SER A 476 30.02 -6.10 17.73
C SER A 476 30.07 -7.54 18.24
N VAL A 477 30.12 -8.53 17.33
CA VAL A 477 30.30 -9.95 17.69
C VAL A 477 31.79 -10.24 17.58
N SER A 478 32.42 -10.52 18.72
CA SER A 478 33.87 -10.64 18.92
C SER A 478 34.55 -11.83 18.20
N GLY A 479 34.00 -12.33 17.10
CA GLY A 479 34.40 -13.63 16.52
C GLY A 479 34.55 -13.75 15.00
N THR A 480 34.27 -12.73 14.17
CA THR A 480 34.31 -12.90 12.70
C THR A 480 35.27 -11.94 11.98
N PHE A 481 36.06 -12.45 11.03
CA PHE A 481 37.04 -11.67 10.23
C PHE A 481 36.44 -10.50 9.45
N GLU A 482 35.17 -10.58 9.09
CA GLU A 482 34.43 -9.55 8.37
C GLU A 482 34.19 -8.30 9.23
N SER A 483 34.04 -8.50 10.54
CA SER A 483 33.97 -7.49 11.59
C SER A 483 35.23 -6.62 11.64
N LEU A 484 36.37 -7.30 11.58
CA LEU A 484 37.71 -6.70 11.58
C LEU A 484 37.96 -5.89 10.31
N ARG A 485 37.68 -6.49 9.15
CA ARG A 485 37.83 -5.84 7.85
C ARG A 485 36.97 -4.57 7.74
N LEU A 486 35.71 -4.63 8.19
CA LEU A 486 34.79 -3.51 8.07
C LEU A 486 35.06 -2.39 9.08
N ALA A 487 35.48 -2.74 10.30
CA ALA A 487 35.97 -1.78 11.29
C ALA A 487 37.20 -1.02 10.76
N MET A 488 38.17 -1.73 10.18
CA MET A 488 39.33 -1.09 9.54
C MET A 488 38.92 -0.15 8.41
N ILE A 489 38.02 -0.57 7.50
CA ILE A 489 37.55 0.28 6.39
C ILE A 489 36.89 1.57 6.90
N ILE A 490 36.11 1.51 7.99
CA ILE A 490 35.48 2.69 8.59
C ILE A 490 36.50 3.62 9.23
N ALA A 491 37.44 3.08 10.02
CA ALA A 491 38.51 3.87 10.61
C ALA A 491 39.36 4.56 9.53
N PHE A 492 39.69 3.83 8.45
CA PHE A 492 40.41 4.38 7.31
C PHE A 492 39.62 5.45 6.56
N ALA A 493 38.34 5.23 6.28
CA ALA A 493 37.51 6.21 5.57
C ALA A 493 37.30 7.49 6.40
N ASP A 494 37.10 7.37 7.71
CA ASP A 494 36.93 8.51 8.63
C ASP A 494 38.23 9.31 8.75
N GLN A 495 39.37 8.63 8.90
CA GLN A 495 40.69 9.28 8.93
C GLN A 495 41.02 9.97 7.59
N VAL A 496 40.70 9.33 6.46
CA VAL A 496 40.89 9.93 5.12
C VAL A 496 40.04 11.18 4.94
N ALA A 497 38.78 11.15 5.34
CA ALA A 497 37.90 12.32 5.28
C ALA A 497 38.41 13.46 6.17
N TRP A 498 38.92 13.14 7.36
CA TRP A 498 39.50 14.10 8.28
C TRP A 498 40.79 14.73 7.75
N VAL A 499 41.72 13.93 7.21
CA VAL A 499 42.96 14.44 6.59
C VAL A 499 42.66 15.29 5.35
N GLN A 500 41.69 14.90 4.53
CA GLN A 500 41.25 15.72 3.39
C GLN A 500 40.65 17.05 3.82
N LYS A 501 39.87 17.07 4.92
CA LYS A 501 39.35 18.29 5.51
C LYS A 501 40.46 19.20 6.02
N LEU A 502 41.45 18.64 6.74
CA LEU A 502 42.62 19.40 7.20
C LEU A 502 43.42 20.00 6.03
N LYS A 503 43.54 19.29 4.90
CA LYS A 503 44.19 19.82 3.69
C LYS A 503 43.41 21.01 3.11
N LEU A 504 42.09 20.88 2.97
CA LEU A 504 41.22 21.95 2.49
C LEU A 504 41.24 23.18 3.40
N ASP A 505 41.26 23.00 4.73
CA ASP A 505 41.32 24.08 5.72
C ASP A 505 42.70 24.78 5.75
N ARG A 506 43.77 24.06 5.41
CA ARG A 506 45.13 24.60 5.30
C ARG A 506 45.31 25.41 4.02
N ASP A 507 44.73 24.95 2.91
CA ASP A 507 44.71 25.67 1.62
C ASP A 507 43.84 26.95 1.69
N ALA A 508 42.84 26.97 2.57
CA ALA A 508 42.00 28.15 2.84
C ALA A 508 42.60 29.14 3.86
N GLY A 509 43.83 28.90 4.35
CA GLY A 509 44.58 29.81 5.22
C GLY A 509 44.09 29.89 6.68
N GLY A 510 43.28 28.93 7.16
CA GLY A 510 42.59 29.00 8.45
C GLY A 510 42.86 27.87 9.46
N GLY A 511 43.73 26.90 9.17
CA GLY A 511 43.87 25.70 10.00
C GLY A 511 44.73 25.86 11.27
N LYS A 512 44.22 25.43 12.43
CA LYS A 512 45.04 25.12 13.62
C LYS A 512 46.01 23.98 13.29
N ASP A 513 47.24 24.03 13.82
CA ASP A 513 48.20 22.93 13.76
C ASP A 513 47.64 21.74 14.56
N VAL A 514 46.94 20.84 13.86
CA VAL A 514 46.46 19.57 14.41
C VAL A 514 47.23 18.47 13.70
N ASP A 515 47.86 17.59 14.47
CA ASP A 515 48.71 16.51 13.96
C ASP A 515 47.88 15.51 13.13
N PRO A 516 48.07 15.41 11.80
CA PRO A 516 47.32 14.50 10.94
C PRO A 516 47.57 13.01 11.23
N ALA A 517 48.55 12.68 12.09
CA ALA A 517 48.78 11.33 12.59
C ALA A 517 47.88 10.96 13.79
N ALA A 518 47.23 11.92 14.44
CA ALA A 518 46.28 11.63 15.52
C ALA A 518 44.99 11.05 14.96
N LEU A 519 44.53 9.92 15.51
CA LEU A 519 43.24 9.33 15.14
C LEU A 519 42.09 10.22 15.62
N THR A 520 41.02 10.31 14.81
CA THR A 520 39.75 10.86 15.31
C THR A 520 39.24 10.01 16.48
N GLU A 521 38.49 10.59 17.41
CA GLU A 521 37.91 9.84 18.55
C GLU A 521 37.12 8.59 18.08
N ARG A 522 36.45 8.72 16.93
CA ARG A 522 35.72 7.62 16.29
C ARG A 522 36.66 6.58 15.67
N ALA A 523 37.73 6.98 15.01
CA ALA A 523 38.73 6.07 14.48
C ALA A 523 39.51 5.35 15.60
N ALA A 524 39.77 6.03 16.73
CA ALA A 524 40.40 5.46 17.92
C ALA A 524 39.52 4.38 18.57
N GLN A 525 38.22 4.66 18.80
CA GLN A 525 37.29 3.67 19.34
C GLN A 525 37.16 2.42 18.46
N VAL A 526 37.25 2.59 17.14
CA VAL A 526 37.21 1.48 16.18
C VAL A 526 38.55 0.73 16.13
N ALA A 527 39.68 1.43 16.26
CA ALA A 527 41.01 0.83 16.37
C ALA A 527 41.15 -0.02 17.64
N ASP A 528 40.67 0.47 18.78
CA ASP A 528 40.65 -0.28 20.05
C ASP A 528 39.79 -1.55 19.94
N LEU A 529 38.68 -1.48 19.22
CA LEU A 529 37.82 -2.65 18.96
C LEU A 529 38.54 -3.69 18.07
N VAL A 530 39.24 -3.22 17.02
CA VAL A 530 40.08 -4.04 16.13
C VAL A 530 41.19 -4.73 16.91
N ASP A 531 41.91 -3.99 17.77
CA ASP A 531 42.99 -4.51 18.60
C ASP A 531 42.50 -5.62 19.55
N ASN A 532 41.35 -5.42 20.19
CA ASN A 532 40.74 -6.43 21.07
C ASN A 532 40.33 -7.71 20.32
N ILE A 533 39.88 -7.60 19.07
CA ILE A 533 39.49 -8.75 18.24
C ILE A 533 40.74 -9.47 17.72
N VAL A 534 41.80 -8.74 17.32
CA VAL A 534 43.09 -9.33 16.88
C VAL A 534 43.79 -10.06 18.02
N LEU A 535 43.75 -9.50 19.25
CA LEU A 535 44.20 -10.15 20.48
C LEU A 535 43.54 -11.52 20.73
N SER A 536 42.36 -11.76 20.13
CA SER A 536 41.51 -12.92 20.38
C SER A 536 41.43 -13.92 19.20
N ALA A 537 42.06 -13.63 18.06
CA ALA A 537 41.90 -14.39 16.81
C ALA A 537 43.03 -15.41 16.54
N CYS A 538 42.69 -16.52 15.88
CA CYS A 538 43.64 -17.58 15.52
C CYS A 538 44.49 -17.20 14.27
N PRO A 539 45.84 -17.26 14.29
CA PRO A 539 46.70 -16.49 13.36
C PRO A 539 46.70 -16.90 11.88
N HIS A 540 46.39 -18.16 11.56
CA HIS A 540 46.54 -18.74 10.22
C HIS A 540 45.55 -18.21 9.17
N LEU A 541 44.41 -17.63 9.60
CA LEU A 541 43.40 -17.07 8.70
C LEU A 541 43.69 -15.61 8.27
N VAL A 542 44.58 -14.90 8.99
CA VAL A 542 44.97 -13.51 8.69
C VAL A 542 45.82 -13.45 7.41
N VAL A 543 46.70 -14.43 7.24
CA VAL A 543 47.68 -14.50 6.14
C VAL A 543 47.00 -14.66 4.77
N LEU A 544 45.96 -15.51 4.68
CA LEU A 544 45.28 -15.86 3.42
C LEU A 544 44.50 -14.68 2.79
N ARG A 545 44.20 -13.63 3.57
CA ARG A 545 43.42 -12.46 3.13
C ARG A 545 44.23 -11.16 3.07
N LEU A 546 45.43 -11.12 3.67
CA LEU A 546 46.41 -10.04 3.50
C LEU A 546 46.86 -9.89 2.04
N GLN A 547 47.03 -11.01 1.33
CA GLN A 547 47.37 -11.01 -0.10
C GLN A 547 46.28 -10.36 -0.95
N HIS A 548 45.01 -10.64 -0.65
CA HIS A 548 43.87 -10.03 -1.34
C HIS A 548 43.72 -8.53 -1.01
N ALA A 549 44.00 -8.13 0.23
CA ALA A 549 44.04 -6.72 0.61
C ALA A 549 45.20 -5.97 -0.09
N TRP A 550 46.36 -6.61 -0.24
CA TRP A 550 47.49 -6.07 -1.01
C TRP A 550 47.15 -5.86 -2.49
N GLU A 551 46.51 -6.84 -3.13
CA GLU A 551 46.05 -6.75 -4.52
C GLU A 551 45.04 -5.60 -4.71
N ILE A 552 44.05 -5.51 -3.83
CA ILE A 552 43.05 -4.42 -3.85
C ILE A 552 43.72 -3.05 -3.66
N THR A 553 44.67 -2.94 -2.74
CA THR A 553 45.35 -1.66 -2.45
C THR A 553 46.24 -1.23 -3.61
N ARG A 554 46.94 -2.18 -4.25
CA ARG A 554 47.73 -1.94 -5.46
C ARG A 554 46.86 -1.49 -6.63
N ASP A 555 45.67 -2.07 -6.78
CA ASP A 555 44.79 -1.81 -7.91
C ASP A 555 43.96 -0.51 -7.72
N LEU A 556 43.66 -0.12 -6.48
CA LEU A 556 42.97 1.14 -6.13
C LEU A 556 43.88 2.37 -6.15
N TRP A 557 45.21 2.21 -6.17
CA TRP A 557 46.17 3.32 -6.18
C TRP A 557 46.88 3.43 -7.54
N PRO A 558 46.65 4.49 -8.34
CA PRO A 558 47.32 4.62 -9.63
C PRO A 558 48.82 4.88 -9.44
N LYS A 559 49.67 4.27 -10.27
CA LYS A 559 51.08 4.64 -10.36
C LYS A 559 51.19 6.14 -10.68
N PRO A 560 52.09 6.90 -10.03
CA PRO A 560 52.36 8.26 -10.45
C PRO A 560 52.77 8.24 -11.93
N ARG A 561 52.13 9.10 -12.75
CA ARG A 561 52.53 9.29 -14.15
C ARG A 561 53.98 9.78 -14.13
N ASN A 562 54.88 9.02 -14.76
CA ASN A 562 56.27 9.40 -14.97
C ASN A 562 56.30 10.80 -15.60
N GLY A 563 56.80 11.82 -14.89
CA GLY A 563 56.95 13.14 -15.48
C GLY A 563 57.24 14.34 -14.58
N GLU A 564 56.96 14.32 -13.27
CA GLU A 564 57.20 15.49 -12.43
C GLU A 564 57.97 15.14 -11.15
N HIS A 565 59.30 15.18 -11.26
CA HIS A 565 60.19 15.34 -10.11
C HIS A 565 60.59 16.81 -10.00
N SER A 566 59.97 17.52 -9.05
CA SER A 566 60.55 18.61 -8.25
C SER A 566 59.38 19.22 -7.48
N SER A 567 59.28 19.24 -6.16
CA SER A 567 60.30 19.31 -5.13
C SER A 567 59.60 19.18 -3.79
N LEU A 568 59.66 18.03 -3.12
CA LEU A 568 59.25 17.90 -1.72
C LEU A 568 60.15 16.84 -1.06
N LYS A 569 61.35 17.27 -0.66
CA LYS A 569 62.12 16.59 0.38
C LYS A 569 61.71 17.21 1.71
N ALA A 570 60.82 16.54 2.44
CA ALA A 570 60.79 16.39 3.91
C ALA A 570 59.36 15.99 4.34
N ALA A 571 59.27 14.90 5.10
CA ALA A 571 58.09 14.39 5.83
C ALA A 571 57.06 13.51 5.08
N GLU A 572 57.50 12.66 4.15
CA GLU A 572 56.69 11.55 3.65
C GLU A 572 57.48 10.25 3.77
N LEU A 573 56.93 9.21 4.42
CA LEU A 573 57.31 7.85 4.05
C LEU A 573 56.81 7.67 2.61
N PRO A 574 57.69 7.55 1.60
CA PRO A 574 57.27 7.46 0.21
C PRO A 574 56.36 6.23 0.05
N LEU A 575 55.34 6.31 -0.80
CA LEU A 575 54.40 5.21 -1.09
C LEU A 575 55.13 3.86 -1.37
N GLY A 576 56.34 3.91 -1.91
CA GLY A 576 57.22 2.74 -2.08
C GLY A 576 57.63 2.07 -0.76
N ALA A 577 57.94 2.83 0.29
CA ALA A 577 58.29 2.31 1.60
C ALA A 577 57.08 1.63 2.28
N TRP A 578 55.87 2.17 2.11
CA TRP A 578 54.65 1.55 2.63
C TRP A 578 54.32 0.22 1.94
N LEU A 579 54.49 0.16 0.62
CA LEU A 579 54.31 -1.07 -0.15
C LEU A 579 55.39 -2.11 0.16
N GLU A 580 56.64 -1.68 0.35
CA GLU A 580 57.74 -2.54 0.80
C GLU A 580 57.53 -3.07 2.22
N ASN A 581 56.97 -2.26 3.12
CA ASN A 581 56.66 -2.66 4.49
C ASN A 581 55.52 -3.69 4.55
N LEU A 582 54.48 -3.54 3.72
CA LEU A 582 53.42 -4.56 3.57
C LEU A 582 53.95 -5.87 2.95
N HIS A 583 54.87 -5.76 1.98
CA HIS A 583 55.54 -6.92 1.39
C HIS A 583 56.49 -7.61 2.38
N SER A 584 57.14 -6.84 3.25
CA SER A 584 57.98 -7.35 4.34
C SER A 584 57.14 -8.07 5.39
N LEU A 585 55.96 -7.54 5.73
CA LEU A 585 55.02 -8.17 6.66
C LEU A 585 54.47 -9.48 6.11
N HIS A 586 54.18 -9.55 4.82
CA HIS A 586 53.84 -10.80 4.13
C HIS A 586 54.99 -11.82 4.22
N ARG A 587 56.24 -11.40 3.96
CA ARG A 587 57.41 -12.27 4.01
C ARG A 587 57.71 -12.82 5.42
N LEU A 588 57.58 -11.97 6.44
CA LEU A 588 57.74 -12.35 7.85
C LEU A 588 56.63 -13.30 8.34
N ALA A 589 55.41 -13.14 7.80
CA ALA A 589 54.31 -14.05 8.05
C ALA A 589 54.50 -15.41 7.34
N GLU A 590 55.06 -15.43 6.12
CA GLU A 590 55.40 -16.66 5.39
C GLU A 590 56.56 -17.45 6.01
N GLN A 591 57.58 -16.74 6.51
CA GLN A 591 58.75 -17.34 7.18
C GLN A 591 58.44 -17.83 8.59
N GLY A 592 57.31 -17.39 9.13
CA GLY A 592 56.85 -17.78 10.44
C GLY A 592 57.61 -17.08 11.57
N ASP A 593 57.94 -15.81 11.40
CA ASP A 593 58.58 -14.98 12.43
C ASP A 593 57.57 -14.02 13.11
N LEU A 594 56.34 -13.95 12.59
CA LEU A 594 55.28 -13.02 13.01
C LEU A 594 54.23 -13.66 13.95
N TRP A 595 54.58 -14.73 14.68
CA TRP A 595 53.62 -15.48 15.53
C TRP A 595 53.48 -14.95 16.96
N TYR A 596 54.16 -13.87 17.32
CA TYR A 596 54.10 -13.32 18.66
C TYR A 596 53.74 -11.84 18.65
N VAL A 597 52.83 -11.45 19.55
CA VAL A 597 52.28 -10.09 19.68
C VAL A 597 53.38 -9.04 19.85
N GLU A 598 54.50 -9.37 20.49
CA GLU A 598 55.62 -8.43 20.61
C GLU A 598 56.37 -8.20 19.29
N SER A 599 56.44 -9.18 18.38
CA SER A 599 57.02 -8.98 17.05
C SER A 599 56.21 -7.99 16.20
N LEU A 600 54.88 -7.99 16.36
CA LEU A 600 53.98 -7.03 15.69
C LEU A 600 54.08 -5.64 16.34
N ARG A 601 54.21 -5.57 17.67
CA ARG A 601 54.43 -4.32 18.41
C ARG A 601 55.77 -3.68 18.06
N ASP A 602 56.83 -4.47 17.95
CA ASP A 602 58.15 -4.00 17.54
C ASP A 602 58.16 -3.49 16.09
N TRP A 603 57.39 -4.12 15.19
CA TRP A 603 57.17 -3.62 13.84
C TRP A 603 56.38 -2.30 13.83
N LEU A 604 55.30 -2.20 14.61
CA LEU A 604 54.51 -0.97 14.74
C LEU A 604 55.32 0.17 15.40
N ARG A 605 56.19 -0.14 16.37
CA ARG A 605 57.17 0.81 16.95
C ARG A 605 58.17 1.28 15.89
N GLY A 606 58.59 0.40 14.98
CA GLY A 606 59.44 0.77 13.85
C GLY A 606 58.78 1.75 12.86
N LEU A 607 57.44 1.68 12.72
CA LEU A 607 56.67 2.57 11.85
C LEU A 607 56.23 3.88 12.51
N SER A 608 55.91 3.84 13.81
CA SER A 608 55.53 5.00 14.61
C SER A 608 55.96 4.81 16.08
N PRO A 609 57.19 5.21 16.43
CA PRO A 609 57.83 4.87 17.72
C PRO A 609 57.06 5.32 18.96
N ASN A 610 56.24 6.36 18.83
CA ASN A 610 55.55 6.99 19.95
C ASN A 610 54.08 6.57 20.09
N SER A 611 53.58 5.71 19.19
CA SER A 611 52.16 5.33 19.12
C SER A 611 51.86 3.97 19.76
N VAL A 612 52.89 3.24 20.19
CA VAL A 612 52.77 1.89 20.76
C VAL A 612 53.36 1.90 22.17
N PRO A 613 52.57 1.62 23.23
CA PRO A 613 53.06 1.66 24.61
C PRO A 613 54.20 0.67 24.90
N ASP A 614 55.17 1.08 25.71
CA ASP A 614 56.31 0.26 26.14
C ASP A 614 55.91 -0.72 27.27
N SER A 615 55.41 -1.88 26.86
CA SER A 615 55.40 -3.17 27.59
C SER A 615 54.63 -3.34 28.93
N ALA A 616 54.02 -4.53 29.03
CA ALA A 616 53.75 -5.34 30.22
C ALA A 616 53.00 -4.72 31.42
N ARG A 617 51.67 -4.72 31.38
CA ARG A 617 50.89 -4.99 32.59
C ARG A 617 50.75 -6.49 32.77
N VAL A 618 51.65 -7.07 33.55
CA VAL A 618 51.40 -8.31 34.27
C VAL A 618 50.13 -8.08 35.11
N TRP A 619 49.06 -8.82 34.81
CA TRP A 619 47.96 -8.98 35.75
C TRP A 619 48.53 -9.67 37.00
N GLN A 620 48.81 -8.90 38.05
CA GLN A 620 48.88 -9.43 39.40
C GLN A 620 47.51 -9.29 40.02
N ASP A 621 47.02 -10.41 40.57
CA ASP A 621 45.71 -10.60 41.20
C ASP A 621 45.27 -9.41 42.08
N LYS A 622 44.04 -8.94 41.82
CA LYS A 622 42.97 -8.79 42.82
C LYS A 622 41.62 -8.50 42.19
#